data_AF-A0A348UR04-F1
#
_entry.id   AF-A0A348UR04-F1
#
_cell.length_a   1.000
_cell.length_b   1.000
_cell.length_c   1.000
_cell.angle_alpha   90.00
_cell.angle_beta   90.00
_cell.angle_gamma   90.00
#
_symmetry.space_group_name_H-M   'P 1'
#
loop_
_entity.id
_entity.type
_entity.pdbx_description
1 polymer ?
#
loop_
_entity_poly.entity_id
_entity_poly.type
_entity_poly.pdbx_seq_one_letter_code
_entity_poly.pdbx_strand_id
1 'polypeptide(L)' 'RKERQRAMFSRLDKNVDGALTRDEMAAPAERLRTLDTDQDGTVTRAEARAYRRANRS' A
#
# COMPACT_ATOMS: atom_id res chain seq x y z
N ARG A 1 0.81 -17.58 1.24
CA ARG A 1 1.31 -16.42 0.46
C ARG A 1 1.25 -15.08 1.22
N LYS A 2 1.56 -15.01 2.53
CA LYS A 2 1.54 -13.74 3.29
C LYS A 2 2.87 -12.97 3.20
N GLU A 3 3.97 -13.64 2.88
CA GLU A 3 5.32 -13.05 2.91
C GLU A 3 5.66 -12.22 1.66
N ARG A 4 5.18 -12.60 0.47
CA ARG A 4 5.46 -11.84 -0.76
C ARG A 4 4.96 -10.39 -0.70
N GLN A 5 3.80 -10.18 -0.07
CA GLN A 5 3.21 -8.86 0.07
C GLN A 5 3.89 -8.00 1.14
N ARG A 6 4.47 -8.61 2.19
CA ARG A 6 5.27 -7.88 3.20
C ARG A 6 6.62 -7.49 2.61
N ALA A 7 7.27 -8.42 1.92
CA ALA A 7 8.55 -8.17 1.25
C ALA A 7 8.42 -7.14 0.11
N MET A 8 7.30 -7.09 -0.61
CA MET A 8 7.06 -6.04 -1.60
C MET A 8 6.85 -4.68 -0.95
N PHE A 9 6.05 -4.58 0.11
CA PHE A 9 5.79 -3.31 0.78
C PHE A 9 7.08 -2.72 1.37
N SER A 10 7.85 -3.51 2.12
CA SER A 10 9.14 -3.07 2.68
C SER A 10 10.24 -2.84 1.63
N ARG A 11 10.06 -3.29 0.38
CA ARG A 11 10.98 -2.97 -0.73
C ARG A 11 10.61 -1.68 -1.47
N LEU A 12 9.34 -1.26 -1.36
CA LEU A 12 8.82 -0.07 -1.99
C LEU A 12 8.92 1.14 -1.05
N ASP A 13 8.78 0.90 0.25
CA ASP A 13 8.90 1.88 1.34
C ASP A 13 10.39 2.23 1.54
N LYS A 14 10.88 3.16 0.73
CA LYS A 14 12.30 3.52 0.66
C LYS A 14 12.70 4.41 1.83
N ASN A 15 11.79 5.25 2.30
CA ASN A 15 12.02 6.13 3.44
C ASN A 15 11.73 5.44 4.80
N VAL A 16 11.12 4.25 4.78
CA VAL A 16 10.77 3.45 5.96
C VAL A 16 9.82 4.19 6.91
N ASP A 17 8.98 5.07 6.37
CA ASP A 17 7.97 5.80 7.14
C ASP A 17 6.72 4.94 7.41
N GLY A 18 6.60 3.79 6.73
CA GLY A 18 5.49 2.87 6.88
C GLY A 18 4.24 3.22 6.07
N ALA A 19 4.37 4.19 5.19
CA ALA A 19 3.47 4.52 4.11
C ALA A 19 4.16 4.28 2.77
N LEU A 20 3.36 4.37 1.72
CA LEU A 20 3.82 4.23 0.36
C LEU A 20 3.21 5.38 -0.43
N THR A 21 4.04 6.35 -0.74
CA THR A 21 3.64 7.51 -1.54
C THR A 21 3.63 7.17 -3.03
N ARG A 22 3.03 8.03 -3.86
CA ARG A 22 3.11 7.94 -5.34
C ARG A 22 4.53 7.93 -5.88
N ASP A 23 5.46 8.60 -5.20
CA ASP A 23 6.88 8.63 -5.59
C ASP A 23 7.60 7.32 -5.24
N GLU A 24 7.18 6.67 -4.16
CA GLU A 24 7.76 5.41 -3.68
C GLU A 24 7.17 4.18 -4.36
N MET A 25 5.88 4.25 -4.69
CA MET A 25 5.23 3.28 -5.53
C MET A 25 5.33 3.72 -6.99
N ALA A 26 6.20 3.04 -7.76
CA ALA A 26 6.08 2.98 -9.22
C ALA A 26 4.82 2.20 -9.67
N ALA A 27 3.71 2.37 -8.96
CA ALA A 27 2.43 1.75 -9.24
C ALA A 27 1.53 2.74 -9.97
N PRO A 28 0.66 2.25 -10.86
CA PRO A 28 -0.37 3.09 -11.47
C PRO A 28 -1.23 3.78 -10.42
N ALA A 29 -1.53 5.07 -10.62
CA ALA A 29 -2.37 5.89 -9.75
C ALA A 29 -3.72 5.23 -9.40
N GLU A 30 -4.29 4.44 -10.32
CA GLU A 30 -5.53 3.69 -10.07
C GLU A 30 -5.37 2.61 -9.01
N ARG A 31 -4.23 1.90 -8.99
CA ARG A 31 -3.96 0.89 -7.96
C ARG A 31 -3.77 1.52 -6.59
N LEU A 32 -3.12 2.70 -6.56
CA LEU A 32 -3.00 3.49 -5.35
C LEU A 32 -4.38 3.90 -4.86
N ARG A 33 -5.24 4.51 -5.71
CA ARG A 33 -6.63 4.86 -5.35
C ARG A 33 -7.50 3.70 -4.87
N THR A 34 -7.17 2.48 -5.25
CA THR A 34 -7.90 1.30 -4.79
C THR A 34 -7.48 0.89 -3.36
N LEU A 35 -6.28 1.27 -2.94
CA LEU A 35 -5.69 0.96 -1.64
C LEU A 35 -5.79 2.15 -0.66
N ASP A 36 -5.63 3.36 -1.18
CA ASP A 36 -5.75 4.68 -0.56
C ASP A 36 -7.25 4.97 -0.38
N THR A 37 -7.73 4.69 0.81
CA THR A 37 -9.17 4.75 1.12
C THR A 37 -9.58 6.15 1.57
N ASP A 38 -8.65 6.89 2.18
CA ASP A 38 -8.86 8.27 2.61
C ASP A 38 -8.54 9.31 1.52
N GLN A 39 -7.95 8.88 0.41
CA GLN A 39 -7.59 9.68 -0.76
C GLN A 39 -6.56 10.77 -0.44
N ASP A 40 -5.70 10.53 0.54
CA ASP A 40 -4.62 11.45 0.90
C ASP A 40 -3.43 11.42 -0.07
N GLY A 41 -3.43 10.45 -1.00
CA GLY A 41 -2.39 10.27 -2.02
C GLY A 41 -1.26 9.33 -1.60
N THR A 42 -1.37 8.72 -0.43
CA THR A 42 -0.43 7.76 0.15
C THR A 42 -1.17 6.49 0.57
N VAL A 43 -0.47 5.35 0.62
CA VAL A 43 -1.05 4.10 1.11
C VAL A 43 -0.32 3.70 2.37
N THR A 44 -0.98 3.85 3.50
CA THR A 44 -0.40 3.44 4.78
C THR A 44 -0.47 1.92 4.96
N ARG A 45 0.38 1.36 5.84
CA ARG A 45 0.23 -0.05 6.26
C ARG A 45 -1.16 -0.35 6.84
N ALA A 46 -1.80 0.64 7.46
CA ALA A 46 -3.13 0.49 8.04
C ALA A 46 -4.17 0.27 6.93
N GLU A 47 -4.13 1.10 5.89
CA GLU A 47 -5.02 0.99 4.73
C GLU A 47 -4.75 -0.26 3.91
N ALA A 48 -3.48 -0.59 3.63
CA ALA A 48 -3.12 -1.83 2.95
C ALA A 48 -3.61 -3.09 3.70
N ARG A 49 -3.70 -3.01 5.03
CA ARG A 49 -4.26 -4.07 5.88
C ARG A 49 -5.79 -4.06 5.90
N ALA A 50 -6.41 -2.88 5.91
CA ALA A 50 -7.86 -2.71 5.83
C ALA A 50 -8.39 -3.26 4.49
N TYR A 51 -7.78 -2.86 3.37
CA TYR A 51 -8.11 -3.36 2.04
C TYR A 51 -8.00 -4.88 1.94
N ARG A 52 -6.92 -5.48 2.49
CA ARG A 52 -6.78 -6.95 2.54
C ARG A 52 -7.81 -7.66 3.41
N ARG A 53 -8.38 -6.99 4.40
CA ARG A 53 -9.49 -7.54 5.19
C ARG A 53 -10.79 -7.46 4.40
N ALA A 54 -11.04 -6.33 3.74
CA ALA A 54 -12.24 -6.10 2.94
C ALA A 54 -12.32 -7.03 1.72
N ASN A 55 -11.20 -7.33 1.07
CA ASN A 55 -11.16 -8.12 -0.16
C ASN A 55 -10.93 -9.64 0.07
N ARG A 56 -11.15 -10.13 1.30
CA ARG A 56 -10.94 -11.54 1.69
C ARG A 56 -12.24 -12.26 2.06
N SER A 57 -13.39 -11.68 1.74
CA SER A 57 -14.73 -12.28 1.83
C SER A 57 -15.10 -12.96 0.52
#